data_AF-A0A836SQG4-F1
#
_entry.id   AF-A0A836SQG4-F1
#
_cell.length_a   1.000
_cell.length_b   1.000
_cell.length_c   1.000
_cell.angle_alpha   90.00
_cell.angle_beta   90.00
_cell.angle_gamma   90.00
#
_symmetry.space_group_name_H-M   'P 1'
#
loop_
_entity.id
_entity.type
_entity.pdbx_description
1 polymer ?
#
loop_
_entity_poly.entity_id
_entity_poly.type
_entity_poly.pdbx_seq_one_letter_code
_entity_poly.pdbx_strand_id
1 'polypeptide(L)' 'MTKRSLLYFIKQFEASKELIRITTPVSTDLEITEIVDRVVKSEKQNKALLFENNGTKFPLLINLFGNEKR' A
#
# COMPACT_ATOMS: atom_id res chain seq x y z
N MET A 1 4.53 -5.03 20.72
CA MET A 1 5.11 -5.21 19.36
C MET A 1 6.33 -4.32 19.25
N THR A 2 7.49 -4.86 18.88
CA THR A 2 8.73 -4.09 18.68
C THR A 2 8.56 -3.16 17.49
N LYS A 3 8.97 -1.89 17.60
CA LYS A 3 8.85 -0.85 16.54
C LYS A 3 9.67 -1.13 15.26
N ARG A 4 10.24 -2.33 15.11
CA ARG A 4 11.21 -2.69 14.06
C ARG A 4 10.67 -3.66 13.01
N SER A 5 9.38 -4.01 13.06
CA SER A 5 8.79 -4.94 12.09
C SER A 5 7.92 -4.23 11.07
N LEU A 6 7.87 -4.75 9.84
CA LEU A 6 6.96 -4.26 8.80
C LEU A 6 5.49 -4.27 9.27
N LEU A 7 5.10 -5.31 10.02
CA LEU A 7 3.76 -5.43 10.61
C LEU A 7 3.43 -4.29 11.59
N TYR A 8 4.43 -3.78 12.31
CA TYR A 8 4.24 -2.62 13.17
C TYR A 8 3.90 -1.38 12.35
N PHE A 9 4.64 -1.12 11.26
CA PHE A 9 4.39 0.02 10.38
C PHE A 9 3.04 -0.09 9.66
N ILE A 10 2.67 -1.28 9.19
CA ILE A 10 1.34 -1.53 8.59
C ILE A 10 0.24 -1.10 9.57
N LYS A 11 0.29 -1.57 10.83
CA LYS A 11 -0.71 -1.21 11.85
C LYS A 11 -0.71 0.29 12.18
N GLN A 12 0.47 0.92 12.24
CA GLN A 12 0.55 2.36 12.46
C GLN A 12 -0.08 3.16 11.32
N PHE A 13 0.20 2.78 10.07
CA PHE A 13 -0.32 3.48 8.89
C PHE A 13 -1.81 3.25 8.67
N GLU A 14 -2.35 2.10 9.08
CA GLU A 14 -3.80 1.89 9.16
C GLU A 14 -4.44 2.85 10.16
N ALA A 15 -3.89 2.93 11.37
CA ALA A 15 -4.42 3.80 12.42
C ALA A 15 -4.38 5.28 12.02
N SER A 16 -3.37 5.71 11.26
CA SER A 16 -3.24 7.08 10.76
C SER A 16 -3.96 7.35 9.42
N LYS A 17 -4.67 6.36 8.87
CA LYS A 17 -5.34 6.43 7.55
C LYS A 17 -4.38 6.71 6.38
N GLU A 18 -3.11 6.33 6.53
CA GLU A 18 -2.03 6.42 5.53
C GLU A 18 -1.83 5.10 4.73
N LEU A 19 -2.57 4.04 5.07
CA LEU A 19 -2.63 2.78 4.32
C LEU A 19 -4.07 2.55 3.80
N ILE A 20 -4.18 2.13 2.54
CA ILE A 20 -5.41 1.62 1.94
C ILE A 20 -5.24 0.13 1.66
N ARG A 21 -6.22 -0.69 2.07
CA ARG A 21 -6.33 -2.09 1.69
C ARG A 21 -7.20 -2.24 0.44
N ILE A 22 -6.71 -2.98 -0.54
CA ILE A 22 -7.41 -3.30 -1.77
C ILE A 22 -7.68 -4.80 -1.76
N THR A 23 -8.95 -5.16 -1.54
CA THR A 23 -9.45 -6.53 -1.48
C THR A 23 -9.94 -7.04 -2.84
N THR A 24 -10.28 -6.12 -3.74
CA THR A 24 -10.66 -6.42 -5.12
C THR A 24 -9.50 -7.16 -5.82
N PRO A 25 -9.78 -8.19 -6.63
CA PRO A 25 -8.75 -8.83 -7.46
C PRO A 25 -8.10 -7.81 -8.39
N VAL A 26 -6.76 -7.73 -8.39
CA VAL A 26 -5.98 -6.85 -9.28
C VAL A 26 -4.77 -7.61 -9.83
N SER A 27 -4.54 -7.56 -11.14
CA SER A 27 -3.42 -8.26 -11.78
C SER A 27 -2.05 -7.67 -11.40
N THR A 28 -1.05 -8.54 -11.20
CA THR A 28 0.35 -8.12 -11.11
C THR A 28 0.95 -7.71 -12.45
N ASP A 29 0.31 -8.07 -13.57
CA ASP A 29 0.74 -7.67 -14.91
C ASP A 29 0.26 -6.24 -15.19
N LEU A 30 1.12 -5.28 -14.83
CA LEU A 30 1.01 -3.83 -15.04
C LEU A 30 -0.18 -3.10 -14.39
N GLU A 31 -1.28 -3.79 -14.06
CA GLU A 31 -2.48 -3.17 -13.49
C GLU A 31 -2.21 -2.55 -12.11
N ILE A 32 -1.55 -3.27 -11.20
CA ILE A 32 -1.11 -2.72 -9.91
C ILE A 32 -0.24 -1.49 -10.11
N THR A 33 0.71 -1.52 -11.05
CA THR A 33 1.62 -0.40 -11.31
C THR A 33 0.87 0.82 -11.82
N GLU A 34 -0.11 0.65 -12.71
CA GLU A 34 -0.95 1.74 -13.21
C GLU A 34 -1.79 2.38 -12.09
N ILE A 35 -2.36 1.56 -11.19
CA ILE A 35 -3.09 2.05 -10.02
C ILE A 35 -2.16 2.86 -9.12
N VAL A 36 -0.97 2.32 -8.83
CA VAL A 36 0.03 2.99 -7.99
C VAL A 36 0.48 4.30 -8.63
N ASP A 37 0.74 4.34 -9.93
CA ASP A 37 1.18 5.53 -10.66
C ASP A 37 0.19 6.71 -10.48
N ARG A 38 -1.11 6.43 -10.60
CA ARG A 38 -2.16 7.44 -10.36
C ARG A 38 -2.22 7.91 -8.92
N VAL A 39 -2.05 6.99 -7.97
CA VAL A 39 -2.12 7.27 -6.53
C VAL A 39 -0.93 8.11 -6.08
N VAL A 40 0.30 7.78 -6.47
CA VAL A 40 1.50 8.49 -6.01
C VAL A 40 1.59 9.91 -6.54
N LYS A 41 1.08 10.15 -7.76
CA LYS A 41 1.01 11.48 -8.37
C LYS A 41 -0.11 12.35 -7.81
N SER A 42 -1.00 11.79 -6.99
CA SER A 42 -2.08 12.54 -6.34
C SER A 42 -1.63 13.09 -5.00
N GLU A 43 -1.50 14.41 -4.88
CA GLU A 43 -1.12 15.07 -3.61
C GLU A 43 -2.03 14.71 -2.43
N LYS A 44 -3.33 14.50 -2.69
CA LYS A 44 -4.33 14.19 -1.66
C LYS A 44 -4.46 12.71 -1.35
N GLN A 45 -4.08 11.83 -2.29
CA GLN A 45 -4.34 10.39 -2.20
C GLN A 45 -3.07 9.55 -2.12
N ASN A 46 -1.88 10.15 -2.15
CA ASN A 46 -0.60 9.47 -2.03
C ASN A 46 -0.44 8.77 -0.67
N LYS A 47 -0.92 7.53 -0.62
CA LYS A 47 -0.96 6.63 0.53
C LYS A 47 -0.31 5.30 0.17
N ALA A 48 0.08 4.55 1.19
CA ALA A 48 0.54 3.18 0.99
C ALA A 48 -0.63 2.31 0.55
N LEU A 49 -0.38 1.33 -0.31
CA LEU A 49 -1.40 0.41 -0.82
C LEU A 49 -1.02 -1.03 -0.45
N LEU A 50 -1.97 -1.77 0.11
CA LEU A 50 -1.85 -3.20 0.38
C LEU A 50 -2.86 -3.96 -0.48
N PHE A 51 -2.38 -4.61 -1.53
CA PHE A 51 -3.19 -5.48 -2.40
C PHE A 51 -3.24 -6.88 -1.80
N GLU A 52 -4.41 -7.32 -1.40
CA GLU A 52 -4.61 -8.63 -0.75
C GLU A 52 -4.92 -9.73 -1.74
N ASN A 53 -5.52 -9.38 -2.88
CA ASN A 53 -5.89 -10.31 -3.93
C ASN A 53 -5.22 -9.91 -5.25
N ASN A 54 -4.00 -10.38 -5.46
CA ASN A 54 -3.20 -10.06 -6.65
C ASN A 54 -2.93 -11.28 -7.56
N GLY A 55 -3.58 -12.42 -7.31
CA GLY A 55 -3.31 -13.67 -8.01
C GLY A 55 -2.05 -14.42 -7.56
N THR A 56 -1.31 -13.92 -6.55
CA THR A 56 -0.14 -14.60 -5.97
C THR A 56 -0.45 -15.19 -4.58
N LYS A 57 0.52 -15.90 -3.98
CA LYS A 57 0.37 -16.52 -2.66
C LYS A 57 0.50 -15.54 -1.48
N PHE A 58 0.85 -14.29 -1.74
CA PHE A 58 1.11 -13.30 -0.70
C PHE A 58 0.60 -11.92 -1.08
N PRO A 59 0.18 -11.10 -0.10
CA PRO A 59 -0.25 -9.74 -0.36
C PRO A 59 0.94 -8.88 -0.80
N LEU A 60 0.68 -7.87 -1.61
CA LEU A 60 1.68 -6.91 -2.06
C LEU A 60 1.46 -5.56 -1.38
N LEU A 61 2.45 -5.14 -0.59
CA LEU A 61 2.51 -3.79 -0.03
C LEU A 61 3.42 -2.93 -0.92
N ILE A 62 2.94 -1.77 -1.34
CA ILE A 62 3.69 -0.84 -2.19
C ILE A 62 3.43 0.61 -1.79
N ASN A 63 4.31 1.51 -2.25
CA ASN A 63 4.27 2.94 -1.96
C ASN A 63 4.39 3.25 -0.46
N LEU A 64 5.12 2.43 0.31
CA LEU A 64 5.22 2.58 1.76
C LEU A 64 5.84 3.93 2.17
N PHE A 65 6.88 4.36 1.44
CA PHE A 65 7.65 5.59 1.66
C PHE A 65 7.36 6.67 0.61
N GLY A 66 6.14 6.68 0.04
CA GLY A 66 5.80 7.55 -1.09
C GLY A 66 5.66 9.04 -0.78
N ASN A 67 5.74 9.46 0.49
CA ASN A 67 5.68 10.87 0.89
C ASN A 67 6.55 11.10 2.13
N GLU A 68 7.00 12.34 2.34
CA GLU A 68 7.95 12.71 3.41
C GLU A 68 7.41 12.58 4.84
N LYS A 69 6.08 12.57 5.00
CA LYS A 69 5.42 12.47 6.30
C LYS A 69 5.55 11.06 6.91
N ARG A 70 5.75 10.03 6.06
CA ARG A 70 5.81 8.62 6.44
C ARG A 70 7.25 8.15 6.62
#